data_AF-A0A917FVG9-F1
#
_entry.id   AF-A0A917FVG9-F1
#
_cell.length_a   1.000
_cell.length_b   1.000
_cell.length_c   1.000
_cell.angle_alpha   90.00
_cell.angle_beta   90.00
_cell.angle_gamma   90.00
#
_symmetry.space_group_name_H-M   'P 1'
#
loop_
_entity.id
_entity.type
_entity.pdbx_description
1 polymer ?
#
loop_
_entity_poly.entity_id
_entity_poly.type
_entity_poly.pdbx_seq_one_letter_code
_entity_poly.pdbx_strand_id
1 'polypeptide(L)'
;MTGRRPDTVHDRIADDALALAVAIRDEDPVKLYNSLILKCRNQPEKAAQIMMALAAFTPVDEPVLSTIHRVEAIVDARVAVVRRVMAKAS
;
A
#
# COMPACT_ATOMS: atom_id res chain seq x y z
N MET A 1 -1.99 30.60 3.63
CA MET A 1 -2.09 30.31 2.18
C MET A 1 -1.21 29.11 1.87
N THR A 2 -1.74 27.89 2.00
CA THR A 2 -1.01 26.66 1.66
C THR A 2 -1.08 26.43 0.16
N GLY A 3 0.01 26.71 -0.54
CA GLY A 3 0.14 26.45 -1.97
C GLY A 3 0.13 24.95 -2.26
N ARG A 4 -1.05 24.39 -2.51
CA ARG A 4 -1.15 23.09 -3.18
C ARG A 4 -0.64 23.30 -4.61
N ARG A 5 0.52 22.72 -4.94
CA ARG A 5 1.00 22.67 -6.33
C ARG A 5 -0.09 21.97 -7.17
N PRO A 6 -0.29 22.36 -8.44
CA PRO A 6 -1.23 21.65 -9.30
C PRO A 6 -0.85 20.17 -9.34
N ASP A 7 -1.81 19.29 -9.02
CA ASP A 7 -1.58 17.84 -8.90
C ASP A 7 -0.87 17.32 -10.15
N THR A 8 0.39 16.94 -9.97
CA THR A 8 1.25 16.50 -11.08
C THR A 8 0.80 15.13 -11.56
N VAL A 9 1.19 14.74 -12.78
CA VAL A 9 0.90 13.40 -13.31
C VAL A 9 1.41 12.30 -12.35
N HIS A 10 2.54 12.54 -11.68
CA HIS A 10 3.09 11.63 -10.68
C HIS A 10 2.24 11.52 -9.42
N ASP A 11 1.67 12.63 -8.93
CA ASP A 11 0.78 12.61 -7.76
C ASP A 11 -0.45 11.74 -8.03
N ARG A 12 -1.03 11.84 -9.24
CA ARG A 12 -2.17 11.00 -9.64
C ARG A 12 -1.81 9.52 -9.76
N ILE A 13 -0.60 9.21 -10.25
CA ILE A 13 -0.11 7.82 -10.31
C ILE A 13 0.08 7.27 -8.89
N ALA A 14 0.59 8.09 -7.96
CA ALA A 14 0.75 7.70 -6.56
C ALA A 14 -0.61 7.46 -5.89
N ASP A 15 -1.60 8.32 -6.15
CA ASP A 15 -2.97 8.14 -5.64
C ASP A 15 -3.62 6.87 -6.21
N ASP A 16 -3.47 6.62 -7.51
CA ASP A 16 -3.96 5.40 -8.16
C ASP A 16 -3.31 4.13 -7.57
N ALA A 17 -2.01 4.17 -7.29
CA ALA A 17 -1.27 3.09 -6.63
C ALA A 17 -1.75 2.87 -5.19
N LEU A 18 -1.94 3.94 -4.41
CA LEU A 18 -2.46 3.85 -3.05
C LEU A 18 -3.87 3.26 -3.02
N ALA A 19 -4.74 3.72 -3.92
CA ALA A 19 -6.09 3.19 -4.05
C ALA A 19 -6.07 1.69 -4.35
N LEU A 20 -5.14 1.24 -5.20
CA LEU A 20 -5.00 -0.19 -5.48
C LEU A 20 -4.52 -0.98 -4.27
N ALA A 21 -3.56 -0.46 -3.50
CA ALA A 21 -3.10 -1.10 -2.28
C ALA A 21 -4.23 -1.29 -1.25
N VAL A 22 -5.13 -0.30 -1.15
CA VAL A 22 -6.34 -0.41 -0.31
C VAL A 22 -7.31 -1.46 -0.86
N ALA A 23 -7.56 -1.45 -2.17
CA ALA A 23 -8.44 -2.43 -2.81
C ALA A 23 -7.96 -3.87 -2.64
N ILE A 24 -6.64 -4.12 -2.66
CA ILE A 24 -6.06 -5.45 -2.40
C ILE A 24 -6.46 -5.98 -1.02
N ARG A 25 -6.60 -5.10 -0.02
CA ARG A 25 -6.99 -5.47 1.34
C ARG A 25 -8.51 -5.68 1.47
N ASP A 26 -9.29 -4.82 0.81
CA ASP A 26 -10.71 -4.64 1.11
C ASP A 26 -11.66 -5.24 0.06
N GLU A 27 -11.21 -5.51 -1.17
CA GLU A 27 -12.03 -6.02 -2.27
C GLU A 27 -11.84 -7.52 -2.54
N ASP A 28 -12.81 -8.09 -3.27
CA ASP A 28 -12.73 -9.47 -3.78
C ASP A 28 -11.52 -9.62 -4.75
N PRO A 29 -10.56 -10.51 -4.45
CA PRO A 29 -9.34 -10.68 -5.25
C PRO A 29 -9.61 -11.01 -6.72
N VAL A 30 -10.65 -11.79 -7.01
CA VAL A 30 -10.96 -12.20 -8.39
C VAL A 30 -11.52 -11.02 -9.18
N LYS A 31 -12.38 -10.22 -8.55
CA LYS A 31 -12.91 -8.99 -9.18
C LYS A 31 -11.81 -7.98 -9.44
N LEU A 32 -10.94 -7.78 -8.45
CA LEU A 32 -9.81 -6.87 -8.54
C LEU A 32 -8.84 -7.29 -9.66
N TYR A 33 -8.51 -8.58 -9.72
CA TYR A 33 -7.66 -9.14 -10.77
C TYR A 33 -8.23 -8.92 -12.17
N ASN A 34 -9.52 -9.20 -12.37
CA ASN A 34 -10.18 -9.00 -13.67
C ASN A 34 -10.19 -7.51 -14.09
N SER A 35 -10.44 -6.61 -13.14
CA SER A 35 -10.38 -5.16 -13.36
C SER A 35 -8.97 -4.71 -13.77
N LEU A 36 -7.94 -5.23 -13.10
CA LEU A 36 -6.55 -4.94 -13.43
C LEU A 36 -6.14 -5.45 -14.81
N ILE A 37 -6.52 -6.68 -15.18
CA ILE A 37 -6.27 -7.20 -16.53
C ILE A 37 -6.90 -6.31 -17.60
N LEU A 38 -8.13 -5.85 -17.37
CA LEU A 38 -8.81 -4.98 -18.31
C LEU A 38 -8.09 -3.63 -18.45
N LYS A 39 -7.62 -3.05 -17.34
CA LYS A 39 -6.80 -1.83 -17.35
C LYS A 39 -5.47 -2.02 -18.10
N CYS A 40 -4.76 -3.12 -17.85
CA CYS A 40 -3.51 -3.44 -18.56
C CYS A 40 -3.72 -3.57 -20.07
N ARG A 41 -4.85 -4.16 -20.51
CA ARG A 41 -5.17 -4.29 -21.93
C ARG A 41 -5.51 -2.95 -22.59
N ASN A 42 -6.27 -2.10 -21.90
CA ASN A 42 -6.77 -0.86 -22.49
C ASN A 42 -5.77 0.31 -22.38
N GLN A 43 -4.93 0.34 -21.33
CA GLN A 43 -4.01 1.44 -21.03
C GLN A 43 -2.67 0.90 -20.49
N PRO A 44 -1.87 0.22 -21.32
CA PRO A 44 -0.68 -0.49 -20.87
C PRO A 44 0.38 0.44 -20.25
N GLU A 45 0.59 1.63 -20.79
CA GLU A 45 1.56 2.59 -20.25
C GLU A 45 1.18 3.06 -18.84
N LYS A 46 -0.08 3.46 -18.64
CA LYS A 46 -0.58 3.88 -17.33
C LYS A 46 -0.52 2.74 -16.32
N ALA A 47 -0.85 1.53 -16.74
CA ALA A 47 -0.76 0.34 -15.89
C ALA A 47 0.69 0.06 -15.46
N ALA A 48 1.67 0.19 -16.35
CA ALA A 48 3.08 0.05 -16.02
C ALA A 48 3.54 1.08 -14.99
N GLN A 49 3.13 2.34 -15.13
CA GLN A 49 3.46 3.41 -14.17
C GLN A 49 2.88 3.13 -12.78
N ILE A 50 1.62 2.67 -12.70
CA ILE A 50 0.98 2.30 -11.43
C ILE A 50 1.69 1.09 -10.80
N MET A 51 2.05 0.07 -11.59
CA MET A 51 2.80 -1.10 -11.11
C MET A 51 4.18 -0.72 -10.57
N MET A 52 4.90 0.17 -11.28
CA MET A 52 6.18 0.70 -10.80
C MET A 52 6.02 1.49 -9.50
N ALA A 53 4.99 2.32 -9.39
CA ALA A 53 4.72 3.07 -8.17
C ALA A 53 4.40 2.14 -6.98
N LEU A 54 3.63 1.06 -7.21
CA LEU A 54 3.37 0.03 -6.20
C LEU A 54 4.63 -0.72 -5.77
N ALA A 55 5.52 -1.03 -6.72
CA ALA A 55 6.78 -1.72 -6.45
C ALA A 55 7.71 -0.89 -5.55
N ALA A 56 7.58 0.44 -5.53
CA ALA A 56 8.32 1.27 -4.59
C ALA A 56 7.92 1.03 -3.11
N PHE A 57 6.70 0.55 -2.88
CA PHE A 57 6.16 0.28 -1.55
C PHE A 57 6.11 -1.21 -1.20
N THR A 58 6.22 -2.08 -2.20
CA THR A 58 6.12 -3.53 -2.05
C THR A 58 7.45 -4.16 -2.43
N PRO A 59 8.21 -4.73 -1.49
CA PRO A 59 9.48 -5.38 -1.82
C PRO A 59 9.17 -6.70 -2.55
N VAL A 60 9.04 -6.63 -3.88
CA VAL A 60 8.70 -7.78 -4.74
C VAL A 60 9.80 -8.84 -4.77
N ASP A 61 11.03 -8.46 -4.42
CA ASP A 61 12.19 -9.35 -4.35
C ASP A 61 12.34 -10.02 -2.97
N GLU A 62 11.54 -9.61 -1.98
CA GLU A 62 11.54 -10.21 -0.65
C GLU A 62 10.43 -11.26 -0.50
N PRO A 63 10.66 -12.38 0.22
CA PRO A 63 9.59 -13.29 0.57
C PRO A 63 8.46 -12.58 1.33
N VAL A 64 7.21 -12.92 1.03
CA VAL A 64 6.02 -12.41 1.73
C VAL A 64 6.15 -12.56 3.26
N LEU A 65 6.76 -13.66 3.72
CA LEU A 65 7.04 -13.90 5.14
C LEU A 65 7.89 -12.80 5.79
N SER A 66 8.84 -12.21 5.06
CA SER A 66 9.64 -11.08 5.57
C SER A 66 8.77 -9.86 5.87
N THR A 67 7.76 -9.61 5.03
CA THR A 67 6.80 -8.52 5.27
C THR A 67 5.92 -8.83 6.48
N ILE A 68 5.45 -10.07 6.61
CA ILE A 68 4.64 -10.51 7.77
C ILE A 68 5.42 -10.34 9.07
N HIS A 69 6.64 -10.87 9.16
CA HIS A 69 7.48 -10.75 10.37
C HIS A 69 7.76 -9.29 10.73
N ARG A 70 7.95 -8.40 9.75
CA ARG A 70 8.12 -6.96 9.99
C ARG A 70 6.86 -6.34 10.58
N VAL A 71 5.68 -6.70 10.07
CA VAL A 71 4.41 -6.21 10.61
C VAL A 71 4.21 -6.71 12.04
N GLU A 72 4.45 -8.00 12.30
CA GLU A 72 4.36 -8.58 13.65
C GLU A 72 5.30 -7.88 14.64
N ALA A 73 6.57 -7.68 14.27
CA ALA A 73 7.53 -6.98 15.11
C ALA A 73 7.10 -5.54 15.47
N ILE A 74 6.50 -4.81 14.51
CA ILE A 74 5.96 -3.46 14.76
C ILE A 74 4.78 -3.52 15.72
N VAL A 75 3.86 -4.48 15.52
CA VAL A 75 2.69 -4.66 16.38
C VAL A 75 3.12 -5.01 17.80
N ASP A 76 4.03 -5.97 17.97
CA ASP A 76 4.56 -6.38 19.26
C ASP A 76 5.21 -5.22 20.01
N ALA A 77 6.01 -4.41 19.32
CA ALA A 77 6.61 -3.21 19.91
C ALA A 77 5.55 -2.22 20.40
N ARG A 78 4.48 -2.00 19.63
CA ARG A 78 3.37 -1.12 20.03
C ARG A 78 2.58 -1.68 21.21
N VAL A 79 2.29 -2.98 21.21
CA VAL A 79 1.61 -3.65 22.32
C VAL A 79 2.44 -3.56 23.61
N ALA A 80 3.76 -3.73 23.53
CA ALA A 80 4.65 -3.58 24.68
C ALA A 80 4.62 -2.16 25.26
N VAL A 81 4.58 -1.13 24.42
CA VAL A 81 4.43 0.27 24.87
C VAL A 81 3.11 0.47 25.59
N VAL A 82 1.99 0.02 25.01
CA VAL A 82 0.65 0.15 25.62
C VAL A 82 0.60 -0.56 26.97
N ARG A 83 1.12 -1.79 27.06
CA ARG A 83 1.17 -2.55 28.33
C ARG A 83 1.98 -1.82 29.40
N ARG A 84 3.11 -1.22 29.05
CA ARG A 84 3.93 -0.43 29.99
C ARG A 84 3.19 0.81 30.50
N VAL A 85 2.44 1.49 29.64
CA VAL A 85 1.63 2.66 30.03
C VAL A 85 0.53 2.23 30.99
N MET A 86 -0.20 1.16 30.67
CA MET A 86 -1.27 0.64 31.54
C MET A 86 -0.75 0.18 32.90
N ALA A 87 0.40 -0.49 32.94
CA ALA A 87 1.03 -0.95 34.18
C ALA A 87 1.57 0.18 35.08
N LYS A 88 1.85 1.36 34.52
CA LYS A 88 2.28 2.55 35.28
C LYS A 88 1.10 3.37 35.82
N ALA A 89 -0.11 3.13 35.28
CA ALA A 89 -1.33 3.83 35.67
C ALA A 89 -2.17 3.06 36.72
N SER A 90 -1.76 1.85 37.08
CA SER A 90 -2.30 1.04 38.19
C SER A 90 -1.37 1.13 39.41
#